data_AF-A0A519KN27-F1
#
_entry.id   AF-A0A519KN27-F1
#
_cell.length_a   1.000
_cell.length_b   1.000
_cell.length_c   1.000
_cell.angle_alpha   90.00
_cell.angle_beta   90.00
_cell.angle_gamma   90.00
#
_symmetry.space_group_name_H-M   'P 1'
#
loop_
_entity.id
_entity.type
_entity.pdbx_description
1 polymer ?
#
loop_
_entity_poly.entity_id
_entity_poly.type
_entity_poly.pdbx_seq_one_letter_code
_entity_poly.pdbx_strand_id
1 'polypeptide(L)'
;MKFRTEVDINASERKIGIEDCIFSIGSCFATEMHGKFSEGQIQSLNNPFGTVFNPYSVNRAVQQIYDAKEYQESDLILANESYISLDHHSSFDSRFVHQSLQKINTNIEEANQFLQNTSFVIITFGTSYIYEFLPKNRLVSNCHKIPQKFFKKRFLTHQELSDSISQTIDTLKDICKKDVQILFTVSPVRHTKDGIVENQLSKSKLINAIHESISEKENCHYLPV
;
A
#
# COMPACT_ATOMS: atom_id res chain seq x y z
N MET A 1 23.29 2.03 33.11
CA MET A 1 23.16 3.07 32.07
C MET A 1 22.25 2.52 30.98
N LYS A 2 21.17 3.22 30.62
CA LYS A 2 20.29 2.80 29.52
C LYS A 2 20.92 3.26 28.19
N PHE A 3 21.36 2.32 27.36
CA PHE A 3 22.02 2.59 26.06
C PHE A 3 21.06 2.64 24.87
N ARG A 4 19.77 2.46 25.12
CA ARG A 4 18.70 2.47 24.12
C ARG A 4 17.48 3.19 24.69
N THR A 5 16.69 3.76 23.80
CA THR A 5 15.35 4.23 24.14
C THR A 5 14.49 3.00 24.47
N GLU A 6 14.01 2.92 25.70
CA GLU A 6 12.98 1.95 26.05
C GLU A 6 11.65 2.42 25.47
N VAL A 7 11.01 1.55 24.70
CA VAL A 7 9.70 1.82 24.11
C VAL A 7 8.68 1.05 24.94
N ASP A 8 7.72 1.77 25.50
CA ASP A 8 6.55 1.17 26.12
C ASP A 8 5.42 1.13 25.07
N ILE A 9 4.95 -0.07 24.77
CA ILE A 9 3.90 -0.31 23.78
C ILE A 9 2.74 -0.96 24.51
N ASN A 10 1.62 -0.25 24.57
CA ASN A 10 0.38 -0.77 25.14
C ASN A 10 -0.01 -2.05 24.39
N ALA A 11 -0.37 -3.09 25.15
CA ALA A 11 -0.85 -4.33 24.57
C ALA A 11 -2.17 -4.09 23.83
N SER A 12 -2.25 -4.59 22.58
CA SER A 12 -3.50 -4.60 21.82
C SER A 12 -4.53 -5.52 22.49
N GLU A 13 -5.78 -5.07 22.55
CA GLU A 13 -6.90 -5.88 23.06
C GLU A 13 -7.15 -7.11 22.17
N ARG A 14 -7.09 -6.93 20.85
CA ARG A 14 -7.15 -8.00 19.86
C ARG A 14 -5.73 -8.42 19.46
N LYS A 15 -5.39 -9.68 19.71
CA LYS A 15 -4.12 -10.30 19.27
C LYS A 15 -4.31 -11.06 17.97
N ILE A 16 -3.25 -11.14 17.18
CA ILE A 16 -3.15 -12.02 16.02
C ILE A 16 -3.00 -13.46 16.52
N GLY A 17 -3.95 -14.32 16.17
CA GLY A 17 -3.94 -15.76 16.38
C GLY A 17 -3.52 -16.52 15.11
N ILE A 18 -3.40 -17.83 15.22
CA ILE A 18 -2.94 -18.71 14.12
C ILE A 18 -4.00 -18.82 13.00
N GLU A 19 -5.28 -18.74 13.36
CA GLU A 19 -6.42 -18.81 12.43
C GLU A 19 -6.75 -17.46 11.78
N ASP A 20 -6.00 -16.40 12.09
CA ASP A 20 -6.23 -15.08 11.50
C ASP A 20 -5.69 -15.00 10.07
N CYS A 21 -6.43 -14.29 9.23
CA CYS A 21 -6.05 -13.99 7.85
C CYS A 21 -5.55 -12.55 7.78
N ILE A 22 -4.29 -12.37 7.38
CA ILE A 22 -3.63 -11.06 7.36
C ILE A 22 -3.42 -10.60 5.92
N PHE A 23 -4.12 -9.53 5.54
CA PHE A 23 -3.81 -8.81 4.31
C PHE A 23 -2.80 -7.70 4.60
N SER A 24 -1.76 -7.57 3.78
CA SER A 24 -0.75 -6.53 3.94
C SER A 24 -0.46 -5.82 2.63
N ILE A 25 -0.38 -4.49 2.67
CA ILE A 25 -0.10 -3.66 1.49
C ILE A 25 0.77 -2.47 1.88
N GLY A 26 1.70 -2.08 0.99
CA GLY A 26 2.53 -0.91 1.21
C GLY A 26 3.97 -1.06 0.72
N SER A 27 4.87 -0.40 1.46
CA SER A 27 6.30 -0.35 1.16
C SER A 27 6.97 -1.73 1.27
N CYS A 28 8.27 -1.82 0.93
CA CYS A 28 9.03 -3.07 1.09
C CYS A 28 9.03 -3.58 2.54
N PHE A 29 8.85 -2.71 3.54
CA PHE A 29 8.73 -3.13 4.93
C PHE A 29 7.48 -4.00 5.17
N ALA A 30 6.39 -3.77 4.43
CA ALA A 30 5.23 -4.66 4.47
C ALA A 30 5.58 -6.08 4.01
N THR A 31 6.42 -6.20 2.98
CA THR A 31 6.90 -7.50 2.47
C THR A 31 7.81 -8.21 3.48
N GLU A 32 8.70 -7.47 4.15
CA GLU A 32 9.53 -8.04 5.23
C GLU A 32 8.66 -8.57 6.39
N MET A 33 7.63 -7.81 6.80
CA MET A 33 6.69 -8.25 7.84
C MET A 33 5.87 -9.46 7.40
N HIS A 34 5.46 -9.53 6.13
CA HIS A 34 4.81 -10.71 5.57
C HIS A 34 5.70 -11.96 5.61
N GLY A 35 7.01 -11.81 5.39
CA GLY A 35 7.97 -12.89 5.59
C GLY A 35 7.92 -13.46 7.00
N LYS A 36 7.77 -12.61 8.02
CA LYS A 36 7.60 -13.04 9.43
C LYS A 36 6.29 -13.76 9.70
N PHE A 37 5.18 -13.32 9.10
CA PHE A 37 3.92 -14.05 9.20
C PHE A 37 4.01 -15.43 8.54
N SER A 38 4.69 -15.52 7.39
CA SER A 38 4.92 -16.77 6.68
C SER A 38 5.81 -17.74 7.47
N GLU A 39 6.87 -17.25 8.11
CA GLU A 39 7.71 -18.04 9.04
C GLU A 39 6.87 -18.63 10.18
N GLY A 40 5.87 -17.88 10.66
CA GLY A 40 4.92 -18.30 11.68
C GLY A 40 3.73 -19.13 11.17
N GLN A 41 3.70 -19.50 9.87
CA GLN A 41 2.61 -20.22 9.21
C GLN A 41 1.24 -19.54 9.30
N ILE A 42 1.21 -18.21 9.47
CA ILE A 42 -0.03 -17.43 9.50
C ILE A 42 -0.49 -17.21 8.06
N GLN A 43 -1.78 -17.45 7.81
CA GLN A 43 -2.39 -17.19 6.52
C GLN A 43 -2.30 -15.70 6.19
N SER A 44 -1.54 -15.35 5.15
CA SER A 44 -1.33 -13.96 4.79
C SER A 44 -1.17 -13.75 3.29
N LEU A 45 -1.60 -12.58 2.82
CA LEU A 45 -1.42 -12.11 1.44
C LEU A 45 -0.73 -10.75 1.48
N ASN A 46 0.25 -10.54 0.61
CA ASN A 46 1.04 -9.32 0.56
C ASN A 46 1.06 -8.69 -0.83
N ASN A 47 0.83 -7.37 -0.88
CA ASN A 47 1.11 -6.53 -2.04
C ASN A 47 0.65 -7.14 -3.37
N PRO A 48 -0.67 -7.34 -3.60
CA PRO A 48 -1.19 -7.88 -4.85
C PRO A 48 -0.85 -7.03 -6.09
N PHE A 49 -0.49 -5.76 -5.88
CA PHE A 49 -0.02 -4.82 -6.93
C PHE A 49 1.51 -4.67 -6.96
N GLY A 50 2.21 -5.43 -6.12
CA GLY A 50 3.59 -5.18 -5.72
C GLY A 50 3.71 -3.97 -4.79
N THR A 51 4.94 -3.51 -4.56
CA THR A 51 5.20 -2.43 -3.61
C THR A 51 4.56 -1.12 -4.04
N VAL A 52 3.78 -0.51 -3.14
CA VAL A 52 3.14 0.80 -3.30
C VAL A 52 3.36 1.66 -2.06
N PHE A 53 3.67 2.94 -2.22
CA PHE A 53 4.27 3.70 -1.10
C PHE A 53 3.39 4.77 -0.47
N ASN A 54 2.44 5.35 -1.20
CA ASN A 54 1.66 6.50 -0.72
C ASN A 54 0.18 6.15 -0.57
N PRO A 55 -0.57 6.89 0.28
CA PRO A 55 -1.99 6.62 0.50
C PRO A 55 -2.85 6.59 -0.76
N TYR A 56 -2.62 7.50 -1.70
CA TYR A 56 -3.36 7.51 -2.98
C TYR A 56 -3.20 6.20 -3.75
N SER A 57 -1.97 5.69 -3.84
CA SER A 57 -1.65 4.47 -4.58
C SER A 57 -2.24 3.22 -3.90
N VAL A 58 -2.20 3.19 -2.55
CA VAL A 58 -2.83 2.12 -1.77
C VAL A 58 -4.34 2.13 -1.93
N ASN A 59 -4.98 3.30 -1.78
CA ASN A 59 -6.42 3.46 -1.97
C ASN A 59 -6.85 2.97 -3.36
N ARG A 60 -6.11 3.39 -4.40
CA ARG A 60 -6.38 2.96 -5.78
C ARG A 60 -6.24 1.45 -5.97
N ALA A 61 -5.24 0.81 -5.36
CA ALA A 61 -5.10 -0.64 -5.42
C ALA A 61 -6.25 -1.36 -4.69
N VAL A 62 -6.59 -0.90 -3.49
CA VAL A 62 -7.70 -1.46 -2.70
C VAL A 62 -9.03 -1.31 -3.41
N GLN A 63 -9.32 -0.15 -3.99
CA GLN A 63 -10.54 0.08 -4.78
C GLN A 63 -10.63 -0.86 -5.98
N GLN A 64 -9.52 -1.08 -6.70
CA GLN A 64 -9.52 -1.99 -7.84
C GLN A 64 -9.71 -3.45 -7.44
N ILE A 65 -9.20 -3.85 -6.26
CA ILE A 65 -9.48 -5.17 -5.69
C ILE A 65 -10.97 -5.27 -5.34
N TYR A 66 -11.52 -4.26 -4.66
CA TYR A 66 -12.91 -4.19 -4.28
C TYR A 66 -13.86 -4.31 -5.48
N ASP A 67 -13.61 -3.52 -6.53
CA ASP A 67 -14.39 -3.52 -7.77
C ASP A 67 -14.17 -4.78 -8.64
N ALA A 68 -13.29 -5.70 -8.22
CA ALA A 68 -12.82 -6.84 -9.00
C ALA A 68 -12.42 -6.42 -10.43
N LYS A 69 -11.63 -5.33 -10.54
CA LYS A 69 -11.30 -4.72 -11.83
C LYS A 69 -10.58 -5.73 -12.74
N GLU A 70 -11.15 -5.97 -13.91
CA GLU A 70 -10.47 -6.67 -14.99
C GLU A 70 -9.61 -5.69 -15.82
N TYR A 71 -8.29 -5.89 -15.82
CA TYR A 71 -7.38 -5.15 -16.69
C TYR A 71 -7.46 -5.68 -18.12
N GLN A 72 -7.48 -4.74 -19.06
CA GLN A 72 -7.44 -4.99 -20.49
C GLN A 72 -6.14 -4.45 -21.09
N GLU A 73 -5.83 -4.81 -22.34
CA GLU A 73 -4.62 -4.31 -23.03
C GLU A 73 -4.55 -2.77 -23.06
N SER A 74 -5.71 -2.09 -23.12
CA SER A 74 -5.82 -0.63 -23.06
C SER A 74 -5.37 0.00 -21.73
N ASP A 75 -5.34 -0.78 -20.65
CA ASP A 75 -4.82 -0.34 -19.36
C ASP A 75 -3.28 -0.36 -19.31
N LEU A 76 -2.63 -1.10 -20.23
CA LEU A 76 -1.18 -1.25 -20.29
C LEU A 76 -0.54 -0.17 -21.17
N ILE A 77 0.77 -0.02 -20.99
CA ILE A 77 1.63 0.84 -21.80
C ILE A 77 2.81 0.00 -22.27
N LEU A 78 3.15 0.09 -23.56
CA LEU A 78 4.40 -0.46 -24.06
C LEU A 78 5.54 0.53 -23.77
N ALA A 79 6.49 0.12 -22.93
CA ALA A 79 7.67 0.91 -22.58
C ALA A 79 8.90 0.00 -22.49
N ASN A 80 9.99 0.37 -23.18
CA ASN A 80 11.24 -0.39 -23.19
C ASN A 80 11.03 -1.88 -23.54
N GLU A 81 10.22 -2.17 -24.57
CA GLU A 81 9.86 -3.53 -25.03
C GLU A 81 9.06 -4.38 -24.02
N SER A 82 8.59 -3.79 -22.92
CA SER A 82 7.72 -4.45 -21.95
C SER A 82 6.37 -3.76 -21.87
N TYR A 83 5.32 -4.54 -21.68
CA TYR A 83 4.00 -4.07 -21.29
C TYR A 83 3.98 -3.87 -19.78
N ILE A 84 3.63 -2.65 -19.37
CA ILE A 84 3.67 -2.21 -17.98
C ILE A 84 2.32 -1.60 -17.59
N SER A 85 2.01 -1.67 -16.30
CA SER A 85 0.94 -0.90 -15.69
C SER A 85 1.53 0.14 -14.74
N LEU A 86 1.16 1.41 -14.91
CA LEU A 86 1.57 2.50 -14.02
C LEU A 86 1.02 2.37 -12.58
N ASP A 87 0.07 1.46 -12.37
CA ASP A 87 -0.51 1.17 -11.06
C ASP A 87 0.22 0.00 -10.35
N HIS A 88 1.00 -0.79 -11.07
CA HIS A 88 1.63 -2.02 -10.61
C HIS A 88 3.16 -1.91 -10.56
N HIS A 89 3.79 -2.65 -9.66
CA HIS A 89 5.25 -2.73 -9.57
C HIS A 89 5.85 -3.41 -10.82
N SER A 90 7.12 -3.15 -11.11
CA SER A 90 7.85 -3.73 -12.25
C SER A 90 7.90 -5.27 -12.29
N SER A 91 7.57 -5.93 -11.18
CA SER A 91 7.43 -7.39 -11.14
C SER A 91 6.25 -7.93 -11.97
N PHE A 92 5.36 -7.07 -12.46
CA PHE A 92 4.24 -7.43 -13.35
C PHE A 92 4.55 -7.21 -14.83
N ASP A 93 5.70 -6.60 -15.13
CA ASP A 93 6.09 -6.27 -16.49
C ASP A 93 6.45 -7.54 -17.27
N SER A 94 5.99 -7.63 -18.51
CA SER A 94 6.37 -8.71 -19.43
C SER A 94 6.49 -8.18 -20.86
N ARG A 95 7.30 -8.84 -21.68
CA ARG A 95 7.33 -8.60 -23.14
C ARG A 95 6.05 -9.03 -23.85
N PHE A 96 5.19 -9.79 -23.17
CA PHE A 96 3.96 -10.32 -23.73
C PHE A 96 2.73 -9.82 -22.96
N VAL A 97 1.82 -9.11 -23.64
CA VAL A 97 0.58 -8.53 -23.08
C VAL A 97 -0.15 -9.53 -22.19
N HIS A 98 -0.39 -10.74 -22.71
CA HIS A 98 -1.19 -11.76 -22.02
C HIS A 98 -0.59 -12.17 -20.67
N GLN A 99 0.74 -12.18 -20.51
CA GLN A 99 1.38 -12.55 -19.26
C GLN A 99 1.20 -11.48 -18.18
N SER A 100 1.34 -10.20 -18.56
CA SER A 100 1.09 -9.08 -17.64
C SER A 100 -0.38 -9.03 -17.24
N LEU A 101 -1.31 -9.15 -18.20
CA LEU A 101 -2.75 -9.15 -17.91
C LEU A 101 -3.15 -10.33 -17.03
N GLN A 102 -2.70 -11.55 -17.37
CA GLN A 102 -2.99 -12.73 -16.55
C GLN A 102 -2.51 -12.54 -15.12
N LYS A 103 -1.25 -12.11 -14.94
CA LYS A 103 -0.70 -11.90 -13.59
C LYS A 103 -1.44 -10.83 -12.79
N ILE A 104 -1.81 -9.72 -13.43
CA ILE A 104 -2.58 -8.64 -12.78
C ILE A 104 -3.97 -9.14 -12.38
N ASN A 105 -4.71 -9.71 -13.32
CA ASN A 105 -6.10 -10.11 -13.10
C ASN A 105 -6.21 -11.25 -12.07
N THR A 106 -5.31 -12.24 -12.14
CA THR A 106 -5.23 -13.31 -11.13
C THR A 106 -4.97 -12.75 -9.73
N ASN A 107 -4.02 -11.82 -9.58
CA ASN A 107 -3.73 -11.23 -8.28
C ASN A 107 -4.87 -10.37 -7.73
N ILE A 108 -5.61 -9.67 -8.60
CA ILE A 108 -6.80 -8.90 -8.19
C ILE A 108 -7.89 -9.84 -7.68
N GLU A 109 -8.16 -10.92 -8.40
CA GLU A 109 -9.18 -11.90 -8.02
C GLU A 109 -8.81 -12.64 -6.72
N GLU A 110 -7.57 -13.11 -6.60
CA GLU A 110 -7.05 -13.71 -5.36
C GLU A 110 -7.16 -12.75 -4.17
N ALA A 111 -6.78 -11.48 -4.36
CA ALA A 111 -6.87 -10.48 -3.30
C ALA A 111 -8.30 -10.15 -2.90
N ASN A 112 -9.24 -10.10 -3.86
CA ASN A 112 -10.65 -9.86 -3.58
C ASN A 112 -11.21 -10.99 -2.69
N GLN A 113 -10.99 -12.24 -3.08
CA GLN A 113 -11.43 -13.41 -2.31
C GLN A 113 -10.75 -13.49 -0.93
N PHE A 114 -9.47 -13.13 -0.86
CA PHE A 114 -8.73 -13.11 0.41
C PHE A 114 -9.26 -12.05 1.37
N LEU A 115 -9.57 -10.84 0.87
CA LEU A 115 -10.11 -9.75 1.69
C LEU A 115 -11.43 -10.13 2.37
N GLN A 116 -12.33 -10.83 1.68
CA GLN A 116 -13.59 -11.30 2.25
C GLN A 116 -13.43 -12.16 3.52
N ASN A 117 -12.28 -12.82 3.68
CA ASN A 117 -11.97 -13.65 4.84
C ASN A 117 -10.97 -13.03 5.82
N THR A 118 -10.50 -11.82 5.54
CA THR A 118 -9.44 -11.13 6.28
C THR A 118 -9.94 -10.62 7.64
N SER A 119 -9.16 -10.87 8.69
CA SER A 119 -9.40 -10.35 10.05
C SER A 119 -8.44 -9.21 10.43
N PHE A 120 -7.26 -9.14 9.79
CA PHE A 120 -6.29 -8.07 9.98
C PHE A 120 -5.83 -7.50 8.63
N VAL A 121 -5.85 -6.17 8.51
CA VAL A 121 -5.26 -5.45 7.39
C VAL A 121 -4.10 -4.60 7.90
N ILE A 122 -2.91 -4.75 7.32
CA ILE A 122 -1.73 -3.97 7.69
C ILE A 122 -1.31 -3.10 6.51
N ILE A 123 -1.34 -1.78 6.70
CA ILE A 123 -1.02 -0.79 5.67
C ILE A 123 0.26 -0.05 6.04
N THR A 124 1.30 -0.18 5.23
CA THR A 124 2.61 0.44 5.48
C THR A 124 2.92 1.53 4.46
N PHE A 125 2.76 2.80 4.83
CA PHE A 125 3.13 3.90 3.94
C PHE A 125 4.65 4.17 3.95
N GLY A 126 5.21 4.36 2.76
CA GLY A 126 6.61 4.70 2.52
C GLY A 126 6.86 6.19 2.32
N THR A 127 6.00 6.90 1.59
CA THR A 127 6.18 8.33 1.30
C THR A 127 4.86 9.04 1.04
N SER A 128 4.80 10.36 1.22
CA SER A 128 3.69 11.22 0.77
C SER A 128 3.98 11.86 -0.58
N TYR A 129 5.08 11.52 -1.25
CA TYR A 129 5.30 11.86 -2.64
C TYR A 129 4.39 11.05 -3.56
N ILE A 130 3.89 11.73 -4.58
CA ILE A 130 3.20 11.14 -5.72
C ILE A 130 3.85 11.64 -7.01
N TYR A 131 3.74 10.84 -8.06
CA TYR A 131 4.12 11.23 -9.41
C TYR A 131 2.87 11.32 -10.28
N GLU A 132 2.85 12.34 -11.12
CA GLU A 132 1.85 12.56 -12.15
C GLU A 132 2.47 12.24 -13.50
N PHE A 133 1.90 11.28 -14.22
CA PHE A 133 2.31 10.92 -15.57
C PHE A 133 1.67 11.90 -16.56
N LEU A 134 2.47 12.85 -17.03
CA LEU A 134 2.06 13.99 -17.85
C LEU A 134 1.34 13.57 -19.15
N PRO A 135 1.78 12.52 -19.89
CA PRO A 135 1.11 12.14 -21.13
C PRO A 135 -0.35 11.72 -20.98
N LYS A 136 -0.75 11.20 -19.81
CA LYS A 136 -2.15 10.82 -19.51
C LYS A 136 -2.80 11.69 -18.44
N ASN A 137 -2.13 12.77 -18.00
CA ASN A 137 -2.59 13.68 -16.96
C ASN A 137 -3.16 12.95 -15.72
N ARG A 138 -2.44 11.95 -15.21
CA ARG A 138 -2.92 11.09 -14.12
C ARG A 138 -1.85 10.81 -13.07
N LEU A 139 -2.27 10.66 -11.82
CA LEU A 139 -1.40 10.17 -10.76
C LEU A 139 -1.10 8.68 -10.95
N VAL A 140 0.10 8.26 -10.57
CA VAL A 140 0.59 6.89 -10.77
C VAL A 140 1.28 6.34 -9.52
N SER A 141 1.17 5.03 -9.32
CA SER A 141 1.83 4.32 -8.23
C SER A 141 3.29 4.02 -8.55
N ASN A 142 3.59 3.72 -9.82
CA ASN A 142 4.90 3.27 -10.27
C ASN A 142 5.32 4.00 -11.56
N CYS A 143 6.54 4.56 -11.55
CA CYS A 143 7.10 5.27 -12.71
C CYS A 143 7.85 4.36 -13.67
N HIS A 144 8.17 3.12 -13.26
CA HIS A 144 8.97 2.17 -14.02
C HIS A 144 10.31 2.79 -14.47
N LYS A 145 10.90 2.28 -15.55
CA LYS A 145 12.10 2.85 -16.19
C LYS A 145 11.73 3.89 -17.26
N ILE A 146 10.59 4.57 -17.12
CA ILE A 146 10.20 5.67 -18.04
C ILE A 146 11.02 6.93 -17.69
N PRO A 147 11.49 7.71 -18.67
CA PRO A 147 12.24 8.95 -18.42
C PRO A 147 11.51 9.95 -17.52
N GLN A 148 12.24 10.52 -16.55
CA GLN A 148 11.67 11.44 -15.54
C GLN A 148 10.98 12.67 -16.13
N LYS A 149 11.35 13.12 -17.33
CA LYS A 149 10.70 14.25 -18.03
C LYS A 149 9.20 14.05 -18.27
N PHE A 150 8.72 12.81 -18.23
CA PHE A 150 7.29 12.50 -18.37
C PHE A 150 6.52 12.52 -17.04
N PHE A 151 7.21 12.82 -15.93
CA PHE A 151 6.60 12.85 -14.62
C PHE A 151 6.79 14.19 -13.93
N LYS A 152 5.75 14.61 -13.23
CA LYS A 152 5.82 15.69 -12.24
C LYS A 152 5.71 15.09 -10.84
N LYS A 153 6.73 15.30 -10.03
CA LYS A 153 6.77 14.86 -8.63
C LYS A 153 6.24 15.97 -7.73
N ARG A 154 5.39 15.63 -6.77
CA ARG A 154 4.94 16.55 -5.71
C ARG A 154 4.55 15.80 -4.45
N PHE A 155 4.43 16.53 -3.34
CA PHE A 155 3.72 16.01 -2.19
C PHE A 155 2.22 15.92 -2.48
N LEU A 156 1.58 14.87 -1.96
CA LEU A 156 0.15 14.87 -1.74
C LEU A 156 -0.19 15.97 -0.73
N THR A 157 -1.29 16.66 -0.99
CA THR A 157 -1.89 17.59 -0.03
C THR A 157 -2.42 16.83 1.17
N HIS A 158 -2.65 17.53 2.28
CA HIS A 158 -3.24 16.92 3.46
C HIS A 158 -4.61 16.28 3.15
N GLN A 159 -5.46 16.99 2.42
CA GLN A 159 -6.76 16.50 1.99
C GLN A 159 -6.65 15.22 1.16
N GLU A 160 -5.76 15.17 0.16
CA GLU A 160 -5.55 13.95 -0.66
C GLU A 160 -5.09 12.75 0.18
N LEU A 161 -4.28 12.99 1.22
CA LEU A 161 -3.85 11.94 2.14
C LEU A 161 -5.03 11.44 2.99
N SER A 162 -5.74 12.33 3.68
CA SER A 162 -6.86 11.98 4.56
C SER A 162 -8.03 11.35 3.81
N ASP A 163 -8.35 11.84 2.60
CA ASP A 163 -9.39 11.26 1.74
C ASP A 163 -9.01 9.84 1.32
N SER A 164 -7.77 9.64 0.87
CA SER A 164 -7.31 8.32 0.44
C SER A 164 -7.31 7.32 1.59
N ILE A 165 -6.89 7.72 2.78
CA ILE A 165 -6.90 6.85 3.97
C ILE A 165 -8.34 6.53 4.37
N SER A 166 -9.23 7.52 4.40
CA SER A 166 -10.63 7.33 4.78
C SER A 166 -11.36 6.40 3.81
N GLN A 167 -11.23 6.62 2.50
CA GLN A 167 -11.79 5.75 1.46
C GLN A 167 -11.23 4.32 1.53
N THR A 168 -9.92 4.18 1.80
CA THR A 168 -9.30 2.86 2.00
C THR A 168 -9.94 2.14 3.18
N ILE A 169 -10.15 2.83 4.30
CA ILE A 169 -10.77 2.25 5.49
C ILE A 169 -12.20 1.79 5.19
N ASP A 170 -12.99 2.65 4.54
CA ASP A 170 -14.40 2.38 4.27
C ASP A 170 -14.55 1.19 3.33
N THR A 171 -13.73 1.14 2.26
CA THR A 171 -13.68 0.02 1.32
C THR A 171 -13.28 -1.28 2.00
N LEU A 172 -12.26 -1.27 2.85
CA LEU A 172 -11.82 -2.45 3.59
C LEU A 172 -12.85 -2.95 4.60
N LYS A 173 -13.53 -2.03 5.29
CA LYS A 173 -14.60 -2.40 6.23
C LYS A 173 -15.81 -3.01 5.54
N ASP A 174 -16.08 -2.62 4.29
CA ASP A 174 -17.18 -3.16 3.51
C ASP A 174 -16.91 -4.58 3.00
N ILE A 175 -15.70 -4.84 2.47
CA ILE A 175 -15.35 -6.15 1.90
C ILE A 175 -14.90 -7.18 2.93
N CYS A 176 -14.22 -6.79 4.01
CA CYS A 176 -13.63 -7.73 4.95
C CYS A 176 -14.66 -8.31 5.93
N LYS A 177 -14.21 -9.28 6.75
CA LYS A 177 -15.00 -9.78 7.88
C LYS A 177 -15.41 -8.63 8.80
N LYS A 178 -16.57 -8.80 9.43
CA LYS A 178 -17.01 -7.92 10.51
C LYS A 178 -15.91 -7.80 11.58
N ASP A 179 -15.71 -6.60 12.09
CA ASP A 179 -14.72 -6.27 13.11
C ASP A 179 -13.25 -6.41 12.67
N VAL A 180 -12.98 -6.36 11.36
CA VAL A 180 -11.62 -6.31 10.79
C VAL A 180 -10.77 -5.23 11.49
N GLN A 181 -9.56 -5.61 11.90
CA GLN A 181 -8.59 -4.69 12.49
C GLN A 181 -7.70 -4.10 11.40
N ILE A 182 -7.67 -2.77 11.27
CA ILE A 182 -6.85 -2.07 10.28
C ILE A 182 -5.70 -1.37 11.01
N LEU A 183 -4.48 -1.79 10.71
CA LEU A 183 -3.25 -1.32 11.35
C LEU A 183 -2.44 -0.52 10.34
N PHE A 184 -2.33 0.78 10.59
CA PHE A 184 -1.49 1.68 9.82
C PHE A 184 -0.10 1.76 10.42
N THR A 185 0.91 1.83 9.57
CA THR A 185 2.27 2.13 9.98
C THR A 185 3.01 2.92 8.91
N VAL A 186 4.05 3.62 9.32
CA VAL A 186 4.92 4.39 8.43
C VAL A 186 6.29 3.75 8.44
N SER A 187 6.75 3.33 7.26
CA SER A 187 7.98 2.56 7.11
C SER A 187 9.20 3.25 7.75
N PRO A 188 10.05 2.53 8.50
CA PRO A 188 11.23 3.12 9.16
C PRO A 188 12.39 3.38 8.20
N VAL A 189 12.28 2.91 6.94
CA VAL A 189 13.29 3.09 5.90
C VAL A 189 13.48 4.58 5.60
N ARG A 190 14.73 5.05 5.72
CA ARG A 190 15.13 6.43 5.42
C ARG A 190 15.41 6.57 3.92
N HIS A 191 14.56 7.30 3.20
CA HIS A 191 14.77 7.61 1.80
C HIS A 191 15.61 8.88 1.66
N THR A 192 16.92 8.74 1.64
CA THR A 192 17.86 9.87 1.60
C THR A 192 18.04 10.48 0.21
N LYS A 193 17.53 9.82 -0.84
CA LYS A 193 17.68 10.28 -2.24
C LYS A 193 17.10 11.67 -2.49
N ASP A 194 16.01 12.00 -1.81
CA ASP A 194 15.36 13.31 -1.91
C ASP A 194 15.84 14.31 -0.83
N GLY A 195 16.72 13.87 0.08
CA GLY A 195 17.16 14.63 1.24
C GLY A 195 16.49 14.18 2.56
N ILE A 196 17.19 14.43 3.66
CA ILE A 196 16.72 14.02 5.00
C ILE A 196 15.53 14.86 5.45
N VAL A 197 15.53 16.16 5.13
CA VAL A 197 14.44 17.08 5.46
C VAL A 197 13.16 16.66 4.74
N GLU A 198 13.27 16.35 3.46
CA GLU A 198 12.19 15.90 2.60
C GLU A 198 11.62 14.56 3.06
N ASN A 199 12.49 13.63 3.48
CA ASN A 199 12.07 12.37 4.07
C ASN A 199 11.31 12.61 5.39
N GLN A 200 11.83 13.45 6.29
CA GLN A 200 11.15 13.77 7.55
C GLN A 200 9.80 14.45 7.33
N LEU A 201 9.74 15.45 6.44
CA LEU A 201 8.50 16.11 6.04
C LEU A 201 7.52 15.12 5.40
N SER A 202 8.01 14.22 4.55
CA SER A 202 7.19 13.19 3.92
C SER A 202 6.51 12.33 4.96
N LYS A 203 7.25 11.88 5.98
CA LYS A 203 6.79 10.96 7.02
C LYS A 203 5.89 11.67 8.03
N SER A 204 6.20 12.93 8.39
CA SER A 204 5.35 13.72 9.29
C SER A 204 3.96 13.97 8.69
N LYS A 205 3.88 14.24 7.38
CA LYS A 205 2.61 14.34 6.65
C LYS A 205 1.78 13.06 6.72
N LEU A 206 2.41 11.90 6.53
CA LEU A 206 1.73 10.60 6.62
C LEU A 206 1.19 10.36 8.03
N ILE A 207 2.03 10.53 9.06
CA ILE A 207 1.66 10.30 10.46
C ILE A 207 0.49 11.20 10.85
N ASN A 208 0.55 12.49 10.49
CA ASN A 208 -0.54 13.43 10.77
C ASN A 208 -1.86 12.97 10.12
N ALA A 209 -1.86 12.72 8.81
CA ALA A 209 -3.05 12.28 8.09
C ALA A 209 -3.62 10.95 8.61
N ILE A 210 -2.77 10.00 9.02
CA ILE A 210 -3.21 8.75 9.65
C ILE A 210 -3.96 9.04 10.94
N HIS A 211 -3.35 9.79 11.86
CA HIS A 211 -3.97 10.07 13.17
C HIS A 211 -5.30 10.80 13.05
N GLU A 212 -5.41 11.75 12.11
CA GLU A 212 -6.68 12.41 11.82
C GLU A 212 -7.73 11.46 11.25
N SER A 213 -7.33 10.53 10.38
CA SER A 213 -8.27 9.61 9.72
C SER A 213 -8.77 8.46 10.60
N ILE A 214 -8.08 8.17 11.71
CA ILE A 214 -8.40 7.03 12.61
C ILE A 214 -8.94 7.46 13.98
N SER A 215 -8.90 8.74 14.34
CA SER A 215 -9.21 9.23 15.70
C SER A 215 -10.58 8.81 16.25
N GLU A 216 -11.57 8.61 15.39
CA GLU A 216 -12.94 8.22 15.74
C GLU A 216 -13.31 6.79 15.31
N LYS A 217 -12.31 5.95 14.97
CA LYS A 217 -12.53 4.62 14.42
C LYS A 217 -11.94 3.53 15.32
N GLU A 218 -12.80 2.84 16.09
CA GLU A 218 -12.41 1.83 17.10
C GLU A 218 -11.49 0.71 16.57
N ASN A 219 -11.68 0.26 15.33
CA ASN A 219 -10.91 -0.84 14.72
C ASN A 219 -9.76 -0.35 13.81
N CYS A 220 -9.33 0.90 13.96
CA CYS A 220 -8.24 1.48 13.17
C CYS A 220 -7.15 2.01 14.09
N HIS A 221 -5.94 1.48 13.95
CA HIS A 221 -4.84 1.75 14.87
C HIS A 221 -3.58 2.20 14.13
N TYR A 222 -2.73 2.96 14.81
CA TYR A 222 -1.39 3.27 14.33
C TYR A 222 -0.34 2.46 15.12
N LEU A 223 0.48 1.69 14.42
CA LEU A 223 1.60 0.94 14.96
C LEU A 223 2.92 1.71 14.74
N PRO A 224 3.56 2.23 15.81
CA PRO A 224 4.87 2.84 15.71
C PRO A 224 5.93 1.75 15.47
N VAL A 225 6.76 1.92 14.43
CA VAL A 225 7.85 1.02 14.02
C VAL A 225 9.17 1.75 13.82
#